data_AF-A0A7K0ZVA4-F1
#
_entry.id   AF-A0A7K0ZVA4-F1
#
_cell.length_a   1.000
_cell.length_b   1.000
_cell.length_c   1.000
_cell.angle_alpha   90.00
_cell.angle_beta   90.00
_cell.angle_gamma   90.00
#
_symmetry.space_group_name_H-M   'P 1'
#
loop_
_entity.id
_entity.type
_entity.pdbx_description
1 polymer ?
#
loop_
_entity_poly.entity_id
_entity_poly.type
_entity_poly.pdbx_seq_one_letter_code
_entity_poly.pdbx_strand_id
1 'polypeptide(L)'
;MARPTLLALRRAAAVTVLGALVATPFALPEASVADPARSAATRTAEKAANPVTPGDFTGYGFDQCHTPDQATMDTWWRNSPFTAIGIYISGKSRACRDQPNLTADWISTQLATGWRLLPITLGPQASCQPRFPRYDDDVRIKSAPGKDGTYTAAVKMGRTEAETTVIDAQTLGIVEGSTLWYDLEGFDATDTDCRESALSFLSGWTSRLHKLGYVAGVYSSAGSGIRELDKARVERPGRFNLPDRIWVARWDGVANTSTSYIAEDGWRPGNRVKQYQGGHDETWGGVRINIDSNFLDLGAGSVATPEPAHCGETRVNFPNYQPIKPAYQRKGETVTPDPDQVSALQCLLKEAGLYKGPVDGAYDEPVQEAAAAWQRKRGIEVTPVWWRPTWMSLLATGPREVLKFGSTGNGVRRVQRALNAATTESKVVVTGVFNAGTERALTSWQSKVDLPVTGVVNADTWKALVTGL
;
A
#
# COMPACT_ATOMS: atom_id res chain seq x y z
N MET A 1 16.21 75.27 25.39
CA MET A 1 16.98 74.03 25.20
C MET A 1 16.48 73.00 26.22
N ALA A 2 16.17 71.79 25.73
CA ALA A 2 15.91 70.51 26.41
C ALA A 2 15.06 70.42 27.72
N ARG A 3 14.01 69.59 27.61
CA ARG A 3 13.21 68.83 28.62
C ARG A 3 14.05 68.21 29.77
N PRO A 4 13.50 67.75 30.93
CA PRO A 4 12.27 66.92 31.03
C PRO A 4 11.44 66.92 32.36
N THR A 5 10.31 66.17 32.29
CA THR A 5 9.64 65.29 33.30
C THR A 5 9.04 65.78 34.64
N LEU A 6 7.74 65.46 34.75
CA LEU A 6 7.05 64.62 35.77
C LEU A 6 6.32 65.23 36.99
N LEU A 7 5.20 64.52 37.27
CA LEU A 7 4.30 64.44 38.42
C LEU A 7 3.21 65.51 38.62
N ALA A 8 1.95 65.04 38.58
CA ALA A 8 0.92 65.48 39.52
C ALA A 8 -0.14 64.39 39.73
N LEU A 9 -0.23 63.89 40.97
CA LEU A 9 -1.43 63.30 41.53
C LEU A 9 -2.36 64.43 42.01
N ARG A 10 -3.67 64.28 41.80
CA ARG A 10 -4.71 64.41 42.85
C ARG A 10 -6.10 64.12 42.27
N ARG A 11 -6.89 63.35 43.03
CA ARG A 11 -8.31 63.04 42.78
C ARG A 11 -9.22 63.92 43.65
N ALA A 12 -10.50 63.91 43.26
CA ALA A 12 -11.73 64.25 44.00
C ALA A 12 -12.17 65.72 43.90
N ALA A 13 -13.46 66.08 43.80
CA ALA A 13 -14.74 65.38 43.61
C ALA A 13 -15.85 66.47 43.46
N ALA A 14 -17.12 66.02 43.36
CA ALA A 14 -18.41 66.75 43.46
C ALA A 14 -19.02 67.15 42.09
N VAL A 15 -20.05 66.49 41.55
CA VAL A 15 -21.43 66.15 42.00
C VAL A 15 -22.43 67.31 41.85
N THR A 16 -23.33 67.17 40.87
CA THR A 16 -24.72 67.69 40.80
C THR A 16 -25.40 66.95 39.62
N VAL A 17 -26.31 65.99 39.79
CA VAL A 17 -27.70 65.98 40.29
C VAL A 17 -28.77 66.22 39.20
N LEU A 18 -29.58 65.16 39.03
CA LEU A 18 -30.98 65.03 38.59
C LEU A 18 -31.42 65.28 37.14
N GLY A 19 -32.18 64.32 36.60
CA GLY A 19 -33.14 64.53 35.52
C GLY A 19 -33.49 63.24 34.77
N ALA A 20 -34.62 62.63 35.11
CA ALA A 20 -35.06 61.31 34.66
C ALA A 20 -35.40 61.21 33.16
N LEU A 21 -35.09 60.06 32.54
CA LEU A 21 -35.79 59.55 31.36
C LEU A 21 -35.77 58.02 31.35
N VAL A 22 -36.97 57.47 31.16
CA VAL A 22 -37.29 56.05 31.06
C VAL A 22 -36.52 55.42 29.90
N ALA A 23 -35.73 54.38 30.19
CA ALA A 23 -35.13 53.51 29.19
C ALA A 23 -35.34 52.05 29.61
N THR A 24 -35.89 51.28 28.67
CA THR A 24 -36.10 49.84 28.69
C THR A 24 -34.80 49.08 29.01
N PRO A 25 -34.87 47.90 29.66
CA PRO A 25 -33.67 47.17 30.05
C PRO A 25 -33.06 46.50 28.83
N PHE A 26 -32.16 47.19 28.14
CA PHE A 26 -31.13 46.50 27.36
C PHE A 26 -30.08 46.01 28.36
N ALA A 27 -30.22 44.75 28.78
CA ALA A 27 -29.16 44.03 29.45
C ALA A 27 -27.98 43.93 28.47
N LEU A 28 -26.93 44.71 28.72
CA LEU A 28 -25.64 44.52 28.07
C LEU A 28 -25.10 43.15 28.55
N PRO A 29 -24.58 42.31 27.65
CA PRO A 29 -24.00 41.04 28.04
C PRO A 29 -22.76 41.32 28.88
N GLU A 30 -22.72 40.76 30.09
CA GLU A 30 -21.50 40.69 30.89
C GLU A 30 -20.40 40.04 30.03
N ALA A 31 -19.30 40.75 29.86
CA ALA A 31 -18.08 40.19 29.31
C ALA A 31 -17.59 39.10 30.27
N SER A 32 -17.97 37.86 29.98
CA SER A 32 -17.38 36.67 30.58
C SER A 32 -15.89 36.70 30.27
N VAL A 33 -15.09 36.95 31.30
CA VAL A 33 -13.64 36.79 31.26
C VAL A 33 -13.41 35.30 30.98
N ALA A 34 -13.05 34.99 29.74
CA ALA A 34 -12.75 33.64 29.31
C ALA A 34 -11.62 33.10 30.18
N ASP A 35 -11.94 32.07 30.96
CA ASP A 35 -11.00 31.31 31.76
C ASP A 35 -9.94 30.69 30.81
N PRO A 36 -8.65 31.07 30.89
CA PRO A 36 -7.62 30.57 29.98
C PRO A 36 -7.45 29.04 30.08
N ALA A 37 -7.93 28.45 31.17
CA ALA A 37 -7.88 27.01 31.42
C ALA A 37 -8.90 26.19 30.61
N ARG A 38 -9.85 26.83 29.90
CA ARG A 38 -10.85 26.12 29.07
C ARG A 38 -10.55 26.11 27.58
N SER A 39 -9.43 26.73 27.17
CA SER A 39 -8.96 26.73 25.77
C SER A 39 -7.81 25.74 25.51
N ALA A 40 -7.57 24.80 26.41
CA ALA A 40 -6.67 23.66 26.21
C ALA A 40 -7.43 22.32 26.33
N ALA A 41 -8.65 22.26 25.82
CA ALA A 41 -9.26 20.98 25.47
C ALA A 41 -8.56 20.48 24.21
N THR A 42 -7.49 19.74 24.45
CA THR A 42 -6.78 18.82 23.58
C THR A 42 -7.64 18.39 22.40
N ARG A 43 -7.35 18.90 21.19
CA ARG A 43 -7.58 18.10 19.99
C ARG A 43 -6.58 16.95 20.06
N THR A 44 -6.90 15.90 20.82
CA THR A 44 -6.41 14.59 20.45
C THR A 44 -6.97 14.35 19.06
N ALA A 45 -6.12 14.47 18.04
CA ALA A 45 -6.45 13.90 16.74
C ALA A 45 -6.79 12.44 17.02
N GLU A 46 -8.08 12.10 16.90
CA GLU A 46 -8.54 10.74 17.01
C GLU A 46 -7.72 9.95 15.97
N LYS A 47 -6.86 9.04 16.43
CA LYS A 47 -5.99 8.25 15.55
C LYS A 47 -6.93 7.59 14.54
N ALA A 48 -6.77 7.91 13.26
CA ALA A 48 -7.62 7.34 12.21
C ALA A 48 -7.64 5.81 12.37
N ALA A 49 -8.81 5.21 12.26
CA ALA A 49 -8.94 3.76 12.40
C ALA A 49 -8.02 3.05 11.41
N ASN A 50 -7.36 1.97 11.86
CA ASN A 50 -6.51 1.17 11.01
C ASN A 50 -7.31 0.66 9.79
N PRO A 51 -6.75 0.68 8.58
CA PRO A 51 -7.42 0.14 7.41
C PRO A 51 -7.52 -1.39 7.47
N VAL A 52 -8.50 -1.94 6.75
CA VAL A 52 -8.60 -3.39 6.47
C VAL A 52 -7.32 -3.89 5.81
N THR A 53 -6.83 -5.05 6.25
CA THR A 53 -5.59 -5.65 5.74
C THR A 53 -5.74 -7.13 5.37
N PRO A 54 -5.07 -7.62 4.30
CA PRO A 54 -4.33 -6.86 3.30
C PRO A 54 -5.24 -6.03 2.36
N GLY A 55 -6.56 -6.26 2.38
CA GLY A 55 -7.52 -5.60 1.50
C GLY A 55 -7.37 -6.05 0.04
N ASP A 56 -7.62 -5.13 -0.88
CA ASP A 56 -7.40 -5.31 -2.32
C ASP A 56 -5.94 -4.97 -2.64
N PHE A 57 -5.22 -5.91 -3.25
CA PHE A 57 -3.80 -5.74 -3.54
C PHE A 57 -3.28 -6.77 -4.54
N THR A 58 -2.42 -6.32 -5.46
CA THR A 58 -1.56 -7.19 -6.27
C THR A 58 -0.10 -6.77 -6.10
N GLY A 59 0.75 -7.70 -5.66
CA GLY A 59 2.19 -7.44 -5.56
C GLY A 59 2.94 -8.36 -4.61
N TYR A 60 4.18 -8.00 -4.34
CA TYR A 60 5.10 -8.79 -3.53
C TYR A 60 4.80 -8.66 -2.04
N GLY A 61 4.81 -9.82 -1.38
CA GLY A 61 4.86 -9.94 0.07
C GLY A 61 5.96 -10.87 0.51
N PHE A 62 6.24 -10.88 1.80
CA PHE A 62 7.08 -11.89 2.40
C PHE A 62 6.49 -12.31 3.74
N ASP A 63 6.98 -13.40 4.31
CA ASP A 63 6.69 -13.73 5.69
C ASP A 63 7.97 -14.22 6.36
N GLN A 64 8.01 -14.08 7.68
CA GLN A 64 9.04 -14.65 8.51
C GLN A 64 8.48 -14.87 9.92
N CYS A 65 9.25 -15.61 10.72
CA CYS A 65 8.79 -16.07 12.01
C CYS A 65 8.61 -14.92 13.03
N HIS A 66 9.64 -14.11 13.28
CA HIS A 66 9.57 -12.93 14.18
C HIS A 66 9.31 -11.65 13.39
N THR A 67 8.38 -10.80 13.85
CA THR A 67 8.20 -9.47 13.25
C THR A 67 9.45 -8.60 13.40
N PRO A 68 9.93 -7.93 12.32
CA PRO A 68 11.06 -7.01 12.41
C PRO A 68 10.81 -5.83 13.35
N ASP A 69 11.90 -5.23 13.84
CA ASP A 69 11.84 -3.94 14.50
C ASP A 69 11.51 -2.79 13.51
N GLN A 70 11.19 -1.62 14.06
CA GLN A 70 10.76 -0.48 13.24
C GLN A 70 11.86 0.02 12.28
N ALA A 71 13.11 0.05 12.71
CA ALA A 71 14.22 0.53 11.87
C ALA A 71 14.44 -0.36 10.66
N THR A 72 14.26 -1.67 10.84
CA THR A 72 14.29 -2.67 9.77
C THR A 72 13.12 -2.46 8.82
N MET A 73 11.88 -2.32 9.34
CA MET A 73 10.69 -2.06 8.51
C MET A 73 10.81 -0.78 7.69
N ASP A 74 11.32 0.31 8.28
CA ASP A 74 11.56 1.59 7.62
C ASP A 74 12.57 1.45 6.48
N THR A 75 13.65 0.71 6.72
CA THR A 75 14.71 0.48 5.73
C THR A 75 14.20 -0.38 4.59
N TRP A 76 13.51 -1.47 4.89
CA TRP A 76 12.93 -2.37 3.89
C TRP A 76 11.80 -1.70 3.11
N TRP A 77 10.99 -0.85 3.73
CA TRP A 77 9.96 -0.09 3.03
C TRP A 77 10.57 0.74 1.90
N ARG A 78 11.67 1.46 2.18
CA ARG A 78 12.34 2.35 1.23
C ARG A 78 13.12 1.63 0.13
N ASN A 79 13.55 0.39 0.35
CA ASN A 79 14.55 -0.25 -0.50
C ASN A 79 14.11 -1.57 -1.12
N SER A 80 13.18 -2.30 -0.50
CA SER A 80 12.73 -3.61 -0.99
C SER A 80 11.50 -3.50 -1.90
N PRO A 81 11.31 -4.46 -2.84
CA PRO A 81 10.13 -4.51 -3.70
C PRO A 81 8.85 -4.94 -2.95
N PHE A 82 8.98 -5.42 -1.71
CA PHE A 82 7.88 -5.93 -0.91
C PHE A 82 7.00 -4.81 -0.35
N THR A 83 5.69 -5.02 -0.42
CA THR A 83 4.67 -4.13 0.17
C THR A 83 3.77 -4.88 1.16
N ALA A 84 3.89 -6.21 1.24
CA ALA A 84 3.13 -7.02 2.18
C ALA A 84 4.04 -7.85 3.10
N ILE A 85 3.57 -8.12 4.32
CA ILE A 85 4.28 -8.95 5.31
C ILE A 85 3.31 -9.88 6.06
N GLY A 86 3.64 -11.17 6.11
CA GLY A 86 2.99 -12.15 6.97
C GLY A 86 3.48 -12.05 8.41
N ILE A 87 2.54 -12.05 9.36
CA ILE A 87 2.81 -11.88 10.79
C ILE A 87 2.08 -12.95 11.60
N TYR A 88 2.81 -13.70 12.43
CA TYR A 88 2.21 -14.72 13.29
C TYR A 88 1.60 -14.08 14.53
N ILE A 89 0.26 -13.97 14.56
CA ILE A 89 -0.47 -13.28 15.64
C ILE A 89 -1.05 -14.22 16.68
N SER A 90 -1.31 -15.48 16.31
CA SER A 90 -2.07 -16.42 17.16
C SER A 90 -1.70 -17.90 16.89
N GLY A 91 -2.30 -18.79 17.66
CA GLY A 91 -2.11 -20.25 17.57
C GLY A 91 -0.93 -20.77 18.38
N LYS A 92 -1.13 -21.87 19.11
CA LYS A 92 -0.13 -22.43 20.02
C LYS A 92 1.04 -23.11 19.30
N SER A 93 0.80 -23.69 18.14
CA SER A 93 1.81 -24.47 17.43
C SER A 93 2.89 -23.61 16.73
N ARG A 94 2.73 -22.27 16.70
CA ARG A 94 3.68 -21.34 16.08
C ARG A 94 5.08 -21.44 16.69
N ALA A 95 6.12 -21.34 15.87
CA ALA A 95 7.51 -21.46 16.34
C ALA A 95 7.93 -20.23 17.17
N CYS A 96 7.67 -19.03 16.64
CA CYS A 96 7.98 -17.76 17.30
C CYS A 96 6.80 -17.34 18.17
N ARG A 97 6.65 -18.01 19.31
CA ARG A 97 5.60 -17.70 20.30
C ARG A 97 5.82 -16.33 20.92
N ASP A 98 7.08 -15.98 21.16
CA ASP A 98 7.52 -14.64 21.50
C ASP A 98 7.52 -13.75 20.24
N GLN A 99 6.88 -12.60 20.32
CA GLN A 99 6.81 -11.61 19.25
C GLN A 99 7.11 -10.23 19.84
N PRO A 100 8.39 -9.92 20.16
CA PRO A 100 8.74 -8.75 20.96
C PRO A 100 8.36 -7.42 20.30
N ASN A 101 8.29 -7.37 18.96
CA ASN A 101 7.95 -6.16 18.20
C ASN A 101 6.47 -6.08 17.81
N LEU A 102 5.73 -7.20 17.85
CA LEU A 102 4.33 -7.25 17.42
C LEU A 102 3.43 -6.62 18.49
N THR A 103 3.16 -5.34 18.30
CA THR A 103 2.33 -4.52 19.18
C THR A 103 1.27 -3.77 18.38
N ALA A 104 0.22 -3.28 19.03
CA ALA A 104 -0.80 -2.46 18.36
C ALA A 104 -0.21 -1.20 17.69
N ASP A 105 0.81 -0.59 18.31
CA ASP A 105 1.50 0.57 17.72
C ASP A 105 2.36 0.19 16.51
N TRP A 106 3.01 -0.98 16.53
CA TRP A 106 3.71 -1.49 15.36
C TRP A 106 2.74 -1.74 14.20
N ILE A 107 1.58 -2.35 14.46
CA ILE A 107 0.53 -2.58 13.46
C ILE A 107 0.06 -1.26 12.84
N SER A 108 -0.34 -0.30 13.68
CA SER A 108 -0.77 1.02 13.19
C SER A 108 0.33 1.73 12.39
N THR A 109 1.59 1.63 12.81
CA THR A 109 2.71 2.24 12.10
C THR A 109 2.90 1.62 10.72
N GLN A 110 2.85 0.30 10.61
CA GLN A 110 3.01 -0.40 9.34
C GLN A 110 1.85 -0.09 8.38
N LEU A 111 0.61 -0.15 8.87
CA LEU A 111 -0.57 0.15 8.05
C LEU A 111 -0.58 1.61 7.59
N ALA A 112 -0.20 2.56 8.45
CA ALA A 112 -0.09 3.96 8.09
C ALA A 112 1.04 4.23 7.07
N THR A 113 2.11 3.44 7.11
CA THR A 113 3.20 3.48 6.12
C THR A 113 2.76 2.95 4.76
N GLY A 114 1.77 2.05 4.74
CA GLY A 114 1.23 1.42 3.53
C GLY A 114 1.55 -0.06 3.38
N TRP A 115 2.17 -0.70 4.40
CA TRP A 115 2.34 -2.14 4.42
C TRP A 115 1.00 -2.87 4.44
N ARG A 116 0.91 -3.98 3.73
CA ARG A 116 -0.21 -4.93 3.79
C ARG A 116 0.17 -6.07 4.72
N LEU A 117 -0.54 -6.20 5.83
CA LEU A 117 -0.31 -7.26 6.81
C LEU A 117 -1.15 -8.50 6.46
N LEU A 118 -0.55 -9.69 6.56
CA LEU A 118 -1.24 -10.98 6.51
C LEU A 118 -1.15 -11.62 7.90
N PRO A 119 -2.17 -11.48 8.77
CA PRO A 119 -2.19 -12.09 10.09
C PRO A 119 -2.37 -13.61 10.02
N ILE A 120 -1.41 -14.34 10.56
CA ILE A 120 -1.31 -15.81 10.49
C ILE A 120 -1.58 -16.42 11.86
N THR A 121 -2.35 -17.50 11.87
CA THR A 121 -2.58 -18.37 13.02
C THR A 121 -2.00 -19.75 12.73
N LEU A 122 -1.03 -20.20 13.54
CA LEU A 122 -0.50 -21.56 13.47
C LEU A 122 -0.97 -22.31 14.72
N GLY A 123 -2.17 -22.88 14.63
CA GLY A 123 -2.86 -23.60 15.70
C GLY A 123 -2.76 -25.12 15.56
N PRO A 124 -3.76 -25.89 16.03
CA PRO A 124 -3.83 -27.33 15.85
C PRO A 124 -3.60 -27.79 14.41
N GLN A 125 -2.69 -28.75 14.25
CA GLN A 125 -2.30 -29.28 12.94
C GLN A 125 -2.99 -30.61 12.65
N ALA A 126 -3.04 -30.99 11.37
CA ALA A 126 -3.64 -32.24 10.94
C ALA A 126 -3.06 -33.44 11.72
N SER A 127 -3.91 -34.41 12.08
CA SER A 127 -3.53 -35.52 12.98
C SER A 127 -2.36 -36.37 12.47
N CYS A 128 -2.24 -36.47 11.15
CA CYS A 128 -1.24 -37.23 10.41
C CYS A 128 -0.01 -36.41 10.02
N GLN A 129 0.12 -35.15 10.45
CA GLN A 129 1.32 -34.36 10.21
C GLN A 129 2.44 -34.78 11.19
N PRO A 130 3.54 -35.41 10.73
CA PRO A 130 4.60 -35.91 11.61
C PRO A 130 5.33 -34.84 12.43
N ARG A 131 5.32 -33.57 12.04
CA ARG A 131 6.03 -32.49 12.75
C ARG A 131 5.33 -31.98 14.03
N PHE A 132 4.10 -32.41 14.29
CA PHE A 132 3.33 -31.95 15.46
C PHE A 132 2.92 -33.14 16.33
N PRO A 133 2.67 -32.99 17.64
CA PRO A 133 2.88 -31.76 18.43
C PRO A 133 4.37 -31.38 18.42
N ARG A 134 4.64 -30.08 18.27
CA ARG A 134 6.00 -29.51 18.35
C ARG A 134 6.35 -29.19 19.80
N TYR A 135 5.34 -28.81 20.59
CA TYR A 135 5.44 -28.48 22.00
C TYR A 135 4.47 -29.33 22.83
N ASP A 136 4.72 -29.49 24.13
CA ASP A 136 3.91 -30.32 25.03
C ASP A 136 2.44 -29.88 25.13
N ASP A 137 2.16 -28.59 24.89
CA ASP A 137 0.83 -28.00 24.92
C ASP A 137 0.18 -27.86 23.52
N ASP A 138 0.80 -28.39 22.47
CA ASP A 138 0.22 -28.45 21.14
C ASP A 138 -0.88 -29.51 21.08
N VAL A 139 -2.00 -29.12 20.49
CA VAL A 139 -3.12 -30.01 20.25
C VAL A 139 -3.15 -30.37 18.77
N ARG A 140 -3.32 -31.65 18.42
CA ARG A 140 -3.62 -32.04 17.03
C ARG A 140 -5.13 -31.97 16.78
N ILE A 141 -5.52 -31.69 15.53
CA ILE A 141 -6.92 -31.77 15.10
C ILE A 141 -7.46 -33.17 15.42
N LYS A 142 -8.61 -33.22 16.09
CA LYS A 142 -9.26 -34.49 16.44
C LYS A 142 -9.74 -35.19 15.18
N SER A 143 -9.08 -36.29 14.83
CA SER A 143 -9.36 -37.05 13.62
C SER A 143 -10.44 -38.12 13.76
N ALA A 144 -10.82 -38.53 14.97
CA ALA A 144 -11.87 -39.53 15.13
C ALA A 144 -13.25 -38.94 14.77
N PRO A 145 -14.00 -39.57 13.84
CA PRO A 145 -15.38 -39.18 13.58
C PRO A 145 -16.30 -39.55 14.76
N GLY A 146 -17.42 -38.84 14.87
CA GLY A 146 -18.51 -39.19 15.76
C GLY A 146 -19.24 -40.47 15.31
N LYS A 147 -20.20 -40.92 16.13
CA LYS A 147 -21.02 -42.11 15.82
C LYS A 147 -21.82 -41.99 14.53
N ASP A 148 -22.12 -40.76 14.12
CA ASP A 148 -22.81 -40.40 12.88
C ASP A 148 -21.85 -40.23 11.68
N GLY A 149 -20.56 -40.51 11.86
CA GLY A 149 -19.53 -40.33 10.84
C GLY A 149 -19.09 -38.87 10.65
N THR A 150 -19.54 -37.93 11.50
CA THR A 150 -19.22 -36.50 11.36
C THR A 150 -18.01 -36.10 12.20
N TYR A 151 -17.25 -35.12 11.73
CA TYR A 151 -16.07 -34.60 12.44
C TYR A 151 -16.42 -33.37 13.28
N THR A 152 -17.52 -33.43 14.04
CA THR A 152 -18.04 -32.30 14.84
C THR A 152 -17.01 -31.76 15.84
N ALA A 153 -16.15 -32.62 16.39
CA ALA A 153 -15.07 -32.20 17.26
C ALA A 153 -14.05 -31.31 16.55
N ALA A 154 -13.66 -31.65 15.31
CA ALA A 154 -12.75 -30.85 14.49
C ALA A 154 -13.38 -29.50 14.11
N VAL A 155 -14.66 -29.48 13.74
CA VAL A 155 -15.41 -28.23 13.49
C VAL A 155 -15.37 -27.32 14.70
N LYS A 156 -15.61 -27.85 15.91
CA LYS A 156 -15.57 -27.07 17.15
C LYS A 156 -14.18 -26.49 17.42
N MET A 157 -13.12 -27.26 17.16
CA MET A 157 -11.75 -26.78 17.27
C MET A 157 -11.49 -25.60 16.32
N GLY A 158 -11.88 -25.70 15.05
CA GLY A 158 -11.70 -24.60 14.08
C GLY A 158 -12.43 -23.33 14.48
N ARG A 159 -13.65 -23.45 15.04
CA ARG A 159 -14.39 -22.29 15.58
C ARG A 159 -13.69 -21.65 16.77
N THR A 160 -13.11 -22.46 17.66
CA THR A 160 -12.42 -21.98 18.86
C THR A 160 -11.13 -21.23 18.49
N GLU A 161 -10.38 -21.75 17.52
CA GLU A 161 -9.20 -21.06 16.99
C GLU A 161 -9.59 -19.73 16.33
N ALA A 162 -10.66 -19.70 15.53
CA ALA A 162 -11.14 -18.45 14.93
C ALA A 162 -11.54 -17.39 15.96
N GLU A 163 -12.22 -17.79 17.05
CA GLU A 163 -12.56 -16.88 18.15
C GLU A 163 -11.31 -16.32 18.83
N THR A 164 -10.33 -17.17 19.10
CA THR A 164 -9.06 -16.78 19.72
C THR A 164 -8.28 -15.83 18.83
N THR A 165 -8.13 -16.16 17.53
CA THR A 165 -7.45 -15.29 16.58
C THR A 165 -8.13 -13.94 16.45
N VAL A 166 -9.46 -13.87 16.45
CA VAL A 166 -10.16 -12.58 16.37
C VAL A 166 -9.89 -11.72 17.61
N ILE A 167 -9.83 -12.31 18.80
CA ILE A 167 -9.47 -11.59 20.04
C ILE A 167 -8.04 -11.03 19.93
N ASP A 168 -7.09 -11.86 19.48
CA ASP A 168 -5.69 -11.45 19.30
C ASP A 168 -5.56 -10.35 18.23
N ALA A 169 -6.28 -10.49 17.11
CA ALA A 169 -6.33 -9.52 16.02
C ALA A 169 -6.88 -8.16 16.51
N GLN A 170 -8.00 -8.16 17.22
CA GLN A 170 -8.60 -6.95 17.80
C GLN A 170 -7.68 -6.28 18.81
N THR A 171 -7.00 -7.06 19.65
CA THR A 171 -6.02 -6.55 20.63
C THR A 171 -4.86 -5.84 19.94
N LEU A 172 -4.45 -6.34 18.77
CA LEU A 172 -3.43 -5.74 17.92
C LEU A 172 -3.94 -4.58 17.04
N GLY A 173 -5.24 -4.27 17.07
CA GLY A 173 -5.86 -3.22 16.25
C GLY A 173 -6.06 -3.62 14.79
N ILE A 174 -6.08 -4.91 14.46
CA ILE A 174 -6.50 -5.43 13.16
C ILE A 174 -8.03 -5.43 13.15
N VAL A 175 -8.61 -4.69 12.21
CA VAL A 175 -10.05 -4.40 12.18
C VAL A 175 -10.85 -5.47 11.44
N GLU A 176 -12.16 -5.51 11.72
CA GLU A 176 -13.16 -6.30 10.97
C GLU A 176 -13.04 -6.07 9.45
N GLY A 177 -13.36 -7.09 8.66
CA GLY A 177 -13.14 -7.11 7.20
C GLY A 177 -11.72 -7.51 6.78
N SER A 178 -10.75 -7.52 7.71
CA SER A 178 -9.40 -8.03 7.44
C SER A 178 -9.40 -9.54 7.16
N THR A 179 -8.42 -10.02 6.40
CA THR A 179 -8.23 -11.45 6.15
C THR A 179 -7.38 -12.06 7.26
N LEU A 180 -7.88 -13.12 7.90
CA LEU A 180 -7.13 -13.90 8.88
C LEU A 180 -6.79 -15.27 8.29
N TRP A 181 -5.50 -15.63 8.32
CA TRP A 181 -4.97 -16.80 7.64
C TRP A 181 -4.74 -17.93 8.64
N TYR A 182 -5.40 -19.07 8.44
CA TYR A 182 -5.02 -20.28 9.15
C TYR A 182 -3.88 -20.99 8.42
N ASP A 183 -2.77 -21.23 9.11
CA ASP A 183 -1.64 -22.01 8.64
C ASP A 183 -1.88 -23.49 8.97
N LEU A 184 -2.24 -24.25 7.93
CA LEU A 184 -2.34 -25.71 8.00
C LEU A 184 -1.21 -26.33 7.17
N GLU A 185 -0.21 -26.84 7.87
CA GLU A 185 0.97 -27.47 7.28
C GLU A 185 0.62 -28.69 6.43
N GLY A 186 1.40 -28.94 5.38
CA GLY A 186 1.07 -29.98 4.40
C GLY A 186 1.04 -31.39 4.98
N PHE A 187 -0.10 -32.06 4.92
CA PHE A 187 -0.35 -33.35 5.58
C PHE A 187 -0.58 -34.50 4.59
N ASP A 188 -0.56 -35.75 5.08
CA ASP A 188 -0.92 -36.92 4.28
C ASP A 188 -2.44 -36.95 4.01
N ALA A 189 -2.82 -36.48 2.82
CA ALA A 189 -4.21 -36.44 2.40
C ALA A 189 -4.79 -37.82 2.01
N THR A 190 -3.99 -38.89 2.00
CA THR A 190 -4.49 -40.25 1.72
C THR A 190 -5.16 -40.88 2.94
N ASP A 191 -4.74 -40.50 4.15
CA ASP A 191 -5.45 -40.80 5.38
C ASP A 191 -6.81 -40.08 5.39
N THR A 192 -7.88 -40.88 5.40
CA THR A 192 -9.25 -40.37 5.30
C THR A 192 -9.66 -39.59 6.54
N ASP A 193 -9.38 -40.10 7.73
CA ASP A 193 -9.79 -39.44 8.97
C ASP A 193 -8.97 -38.16 9.19
N CYS A 194 -7.69 -38.17 8.82
CA CYS A 194 -6.86 -36.97 8.81
C CYS A 194 -7.38 -35.90 7.84
N ARG A 195 -7.62 -36.28 6.57
CA ARG A 195 -8.12 -35.37 5.53
C ARG A 195 -9.48 -34.78 5.89
N GLU A 196 -10.44 -35.61 6.27
CA GLU A 196 -11.81 -35.17 6.51
C GLU A 196 -11.93 -34.33 7.79
N SER A 197 -11.15 -34.66 8.83
CA SER A 197 -11.08 -33.82 10.03
C SER A 197 -10.40 -32.49 9.76
N ALA A 198 -9.33 -32.44 8.95
CA ALA A 198 -8.68 -31.20 8.54
C ALA A 198 -9.64 -30.28 7.76
N LEU A 199 -10.36 -30.81 6.75
CA LEU A 199 -11.36 -30.05 6.00
C LEU A 199 -12.52 -29.57 6.89
N SER A 200 -12.95 -30.40 7.84
CA SER A 200 -14.01 -30.04 8.80
C SER A 200 -13.56 -28.96 9.79
N PHE A 201 -12.31 -29.01 10.24
CA PHE A 201 -11.68 -27.97 11.03
C PHE A 201 -11.66 -26.63 10.28
N LEU A 202 -11.16 -26.62 9.03
CA LEU A 202 -11.13 -25.42 8.20
C LEU A 202 -12.53 -24.88 7.91
N SER A 203 -13.53 -25.76 7.73
CA SER A 203 -14.93 -25.36 7.62
C SER A 203 -15.44 -24.65 8.88
N GLY A 204 -15.06 -25.13 10.07
CA GLY A 204 -15.36 -24.50 11.35
C GLY A 204 -14.70 -23.12 11.50
N TRP A 205 -13.43 -23.02 11.12
CA TRP A 205 -12.65 -21.77 11.08
C TRP A 205 -13.34 -20.71 10.21
N THR A 206 -13.57 -21.03 8.93
CA THR A 206 -14.23 -20.14 7.97
C THR A 206 -15.59 -19.68 8.48
N SER A 207 -16.45 -20.62 8.87
CA SER A 207 -17.81 -20.32 9.33
C SER A 207 -17.83 -19.35 10.51
N ARG A 208 -16.82 -19.42 11.38
CA ARG A 208 -16.77 -18.58 12.58
C ARG A 208 -16.20 -17.20 12.26
N LEU A 209 -15.17 -17.11 11.42
CA LEU A 209 -14.65 -15.82 10.96
C LEU A 209 -15.72 -14.99 10.26
N HIS A 210 -16.52 -15.61 9.38
CA HIS A 210 -17.64 -14.92 8.72
C HIS A 210 -18.65 -14.34 9.72
N LYS A 211 -18.99 -15.11 10.77
CA LYS A 211 -19.89 -14.63 11.84
C LYS A 211 -19.28 -13.53 12.71
N LEU A 212 -17.96 -13.40 12.71
CA LEU A 212 -17.21 -12.38 13.43
C LEU A 212 -16.81 -11.21 12.52
N GLY A 213 -17.24 -11.22 11.25
CA GLY A 213 -17.00 -10.14 10.29
C GLY A 213 -15.63 -10.15 9.60
N TYR A 214 -14.86 -11.23 9.72
CA TYR A 214 -13.54 -11.35 9.08
C TYR A 214 -13.59 -12.22 7.83
N VAL A 215 -12.65 -11.98 6.92
CA VAL A 215 -12.43 -12.79 5.72
C VAL A 215 -11.56 -13.99 6.09
N ALA A 216 -11.96 -15.19 5.69
CA ALA A 216 -11.25 -16.43 6.00
C ALA A 216 -10.20 -16.74 4.93
N GLY A 217 -8.93 -16.73 5.34
CA GLY A 217 -7.80 -17.20 4.56
C GLY A 217 -7.29 -18.56 5.05
N VAL A 218 -6.77 -19.38 4.14
CA VAL A 218 -6.05 -20.62 4.50
C VAL A 218 -4.73 -20.71 3.74
N TYR A 219 -3.63 -20.84 4.49
CA TYR A 219 -2.34 -21.27 3.97
C TYR A 219 -2.20 -22.78 4.08
N SER A 220 -1.70 -23.41 3.01
CA SER A 220 -1.32 -24.83 3.02
C SER A 220 -0.43 -25.17 1.81
N SER A 221 0.22 -26.34 1.87
CA SER A 221 0.91 -26.93 0.72
C SER A 221 -0.01 -27.16 -0.48
N ALA A 222 0.48 -26.78 -1.67
CA ALA A 222 -0.20 -26.99 -2.95
C ALA A 222 -0.58 -28.46 -3.20
N GLY A 223 0.29 -29.39 -2.78
CA GLY A 223 0.12 -30.82 -3.03
C GLY A 223 -0.83 -31.55 -2.06
N SER A 224 -1.23 -30.89 -0.97
CA SER A 224 -2.06 -31.47 0.09
C SER A 224 -3.28 -30.59 0.36
N GLY A 225 -3.30 -29.79 1.44
CA GLY A 225 -4.51 -29.10 1.89
C GLY A 225 -5.12 -28.16 0.83
N ILE A 226 -4.33 -27.45 0.02
CA ILE A 226 -4.89 -26.62 -1.08
C ILE A 226 -5.56 -27.48 -2.14
N ARG A 227 -4.92 -28.58 -2.55
CA ARG A 227 -5.50 -29.55 -3.49
C ARG A 227 -6.78 -30.17 -2.94
N GLU A 228 -6.82 -30.50 -1.64
CA GLU A 228 -8.01 -31.09 -1.03
C GLU A 228 -9.15 -30.08 -0.83
N LEU A 229 -8.85 -28.80 -0.59
CA LEU A 229 -9.84 -27.72 -0.62
C LEU A 229 -10.45 -27.56 -2.02
N ASP A 230 -9.64 -27.61 -3.08
CA ASP A 230 -10.14 -27.50 -4.45
C ASP A 230 -10.97 -28.72 -4.88
N LYS A 231 -10.52 -29.93 -4.53
CA LYS A 231 -11.36 -31.12 -4.70
C LYS A 231 -12.67 -31.01 -3.94
N ALA A 232 -12.67 -30.53 -2.70
CA ALA A 232 -13.90 -30.29 -1.95
C ALA A 232 -14.81 -29.28 -2.65
N ARG A 233 -14.25 -28.21 -3.23
CA ARG A 233 -14.98 -27.21 -4.03
C ARG A 233 -15.68 -27.81 -5.24
N VAL A 234 -14.96 -28.65 -6.00
CA VAL A 234 -15.44 -29.18 -7.29
C VAL A 234 -16.30 -30.43 -7.10
N GLU A 235 -15.85 -31.38 -6.28
CA GLU A 235 -16.45 -32.71 -6.17
C GLU A 235 -17.53 -32.79 -5.07
N ARG A 236 -17.48 -31.89 -4.08
CA ARG A 236 -18.33 -31.96 -2.88
C ARG A 236 -18.92 -30.58 -2.49
N PRO A 237 -19.56 -29.86 -3.43
CA PRO A 237 -20.07 -28.52 -3.17
C PRO A 237 -21.08 -28.50 -2.01
N GLY A 238 -20.96 -27.49 -1.14
CA GLY A 238 -21.83 -27.31 0.03
C GLY A 238 -21.51 -28.20 1.23
N ARG A 239 -20.61 -29.18 1.11
CA ARG A 239 -20.21 -30.05 2.23
C ARG A 239 -19.36 -29.33 3.27
N PHE A 240 -18.52 -28.40 2.83
CA PHE A 240 -17.63 -27.63 3.68
C PHE A 240 -17.80 -26.12 3.41
N ASN A 241 -17.67 -25.30 4.46
CA ASN A 241 -17.57 -23.86 4.31
C ASN A 241 -16.12 -23.54 3.93
N LEU A 242 -15.88 -23.37 2.63
CA LEU A 242 -14.55 -23.14 2.09
C LEU A 242 -14.06 -21.72 2.40
N PRO A 243 -12.75 -21.50 2.60
CA PRO A 243 -12.21 -20.17 2.86
C PRO A 243 -12.47 -19.23 1.68
N ASP A 244 -12.54 -17.93 1.94
CA ASP A 244 -12.69 -16.92 0.88
C ASP A 244 -11.41 -16.79 0.06
N ARG A 245 -10.24 -17.00 0.68
CA ARG A 245 -8.92 -16.80 0.10
C ARG A 245 -8.00 -17.98 0.41
N ILE A 246 -7.13 -18.31 -0.54
CA ILE A 246 -6.11 -19.36 -0.36
C ILE A 246 -4.71 -18.79 -0.48
N TRP A 247 -3.79 -19.32 0.32
CA TRP A 247 -2.36 -19.03 0.25
C TRP A 247 -1.61 -20.33 -0.03
N VAL A 248 -1.15 -20.44 -1.27
CA VAL A 248 -0.61 -21.66 -1.83
C VAL A 248 0.89 -21.74 -1.58
N ALA A 249 1.33 -22.71 -0.77
CA ALA A 249 2.75 -22.99 -0.64
C ALA A 249 3.20 -23.82 -1.85
N ARG A 250 3.88 -23.16 -2.80
CA ARG A 250 4.38 -23.74 -4.04
C ARG A 250 5.69 -23.07 -4.44
N TRP A 251 6.80 -23.66 -4.04
CA TRP A 251 8.14 -23.12 -4.28
C TRP A 251 8.64 -23.40 -5.70
N ASP A 252 8.03 -22.74 -6.70
CA ASP A 252 8.41 -22.85 -8.11
C ASP A 252 9.29 -21.69 -8.60
N GLY A 253 9.60 -20.73 -7.73
CA GLY A 253 10.40 -19.55 -8.05
C GLY A 253 9.67 -18.52 -8.94
N VAL A 254 8.37 -18.72 -9.22
CA VAL A 254 7.61 -17.85 -10.13
C VAL A 254 6.65 -16.97 -9.32
N ALA A 255 6.89 -15.67 -9.31
CA ALA A 255 6.06 -14.69 -8.63
C ALA A 255 4.72 -14.43 -9.36
N ASN A 256 3.77 -15.35 -9.19
CA ASN A 256 2.37 -15.25 -9.60
C ASN A 256 1.52 -16.10 -8.64
N THR A 257 0.22 -16.24 -8.91
CA THR A 257 -0.71 -17.06 -8.10
C THR A 257 -1.23 -18.32 -8.81
N SER A 258 -0.64 -18.67 -9.95
CA SER A 258 -1.01 -19.86 -10.72
C SER A 258 -0.29 -21.10 -10.19
N THR A 259 -0.93 -22.26 -10.33
CA THR A 259 -0.38 -23.55 -9.91
C THR A 259 -1.09 -24.67 -10.67
N SER A 260 -0.39 -25.77 -10.94
CA SER A 260 -0.97 -26.94 -11.62
C SER A 260 -1.70 -27.92 -10.68
N TYR A 261 -1.72 -27.64 -9.37
CA TYR A 261 -2.30 -28.54 -8.36
C TYR A 261 -3.80 -28.38 -8.16
N ILE A 262 -4.36 -27.26 -8.60
CA ILE A 262 -5.78 -26.92 -8.53
C ILE A 262 -6.23 -26.37 -9.89
N ALA A 263 -7.53 -26.40 -10.16
CA ALA A 263 -8.05 -25.79 -11.37
C ALA A 263 -7.78 -24.27 -11.38
N GLU A 264 -7.42 -23.70 -12.53
CA GLU A 264 -6.96 -22.30 -12.58
C GLU A 264 -8.07 -21.30 -12.25
N ASP A 265 -9.34 -21.68 -12.44
CA ASP A 265 -10.53 -20.90 -12.07
C ASP A 265 -10.79 -20.85 -10.56
N GLY A 266 -10.28 -21.79 -9.77
CA GLY A 266 -10.55 -21.87 -8.33
C GLY A 266 -10.05 -20.64 -7.58
N TRP A 267 -10.88 -19.97 -6.78
CA TRP A 267 -10.47 -18.73 -6.08
C TRP A 267 -9.93 -17.63 -7.01
N ARG A 268 -10.37 -17.59 -8.27
CA ARG A 268 -10.10 -16.48 -9.18
C ARG A 268 -11.41 -15.76 -9.57
N PRO A 269 -11.32 -14.46 -9.92
CA PRO A 269 -10.15 -13.58 -9.74
C PRO A 269 -9.92 -13.19 -8.28
N GLY A 270 -8.71 -12.76 -7.94
CA GLY A 270 -8.46 -11.97 -6.73
C GLY A 270 -8.64 -12.68 -5.38
N ASN A 271 -8.43 -13.99 -5.25
CA ASN A 271 -8.51 -14.66 -3.96
C ASN A 271 -7.35 -15.63 -3.70
N ARG A 272 -6.17 -15.32 -4.25
CA ARG A 272 -4.97 -16.15 -4.11
C ARG A 272 -3.77 -15.36 -3.60
N VAL A 273 -2.99 -16.02 -2.77
CA VAL A 273 -1.59 -15.71 -2.47
C VAL A 273 -0.78 -16.95 -2.81
N LYS A 274 0.47 -16.79 -3.23
CA LYS A 274 1.39 -17.92 -3.42
C LYS A 274 2.72 -17.62 -2.76
N GLN A 275 3.14 -18.50 -1.86
CA GLN A 275 4.52 -18.56 -1.39
C GLN A 275 5.33 -19.26 -2.47
N TYR A 276 6.05 -18.49 -3.27
CA TYR A 276 6.75 -18.98 -4.47
C TYR A 276 8.20 -19.38 -4.20
N GLN A 277 8.73 -19.04 -3.02
CA GLN A 277 10.08 -19.39 -2.59
C GLN A 277 10.13 -19.47 -1.07
N GLY A 278 10.59 -20.60 -0.53
CA GLY A 278 10.81 -20.78 0.91
C GLY A 278 12.12 -20.14 1.39
N GLY A 279 12.47 -20.41 2.64
CA GLY A 279 13.51 -19.70 3.41
C GLY A 279 14.77 -19.35 2.62
N HIS A 280 15.02 -18.05 2.47
CA HIS A 280 16.20 -17.48 1.83
C HIS A 280 16.52 -16.12 2.43
N ASP A 281 17.76 -15.67 2.25
CA ASP A 281 18.17 -14.35 2.69
C ASP A 281 17.96 -13.30 1.61
N GLU A 282 17.32 -12.22 2.00
CA GLU A 282 17.20 -11.00 1.22
C GLU A 282 17.91 -9.87 1.96
N THR A 283 18.58 -8.97 1.22
CA THR A 283 19.28 -7.83 1.82
C THR A 283 18.89 -6.54 1.11
N TRP A 284 18.19 -5.67 1.82
CA TRP A 284 17.65 -4.42 1.28
C TRP A 284 18.09 -3.24 2.14
N GLY A 285 18.68 -2.21 1.51
CA GLY A 285 19.23 -1.06 2.24
C GLY A 285 20.33 -1.43 3.25
N GLY A 286 21.04 -2.54 3.02
CA GLY A 286 22.08 -3.06 3.92
C GLY A 286 21.56 -3.92 5.08
N VAL A 287 20.24 -4.14 5.20
CA VAL A 287 19.65 -4.96 6.27
C VAL A 287 19.21 -6.31 5.70
N ARG A 288 19.77 -7.39 6.26
CA ARG A 288 19.47 -8.78 5.88
C ARG A 288 18.33 -9.35 6.72
N ILE A 289 17.39 -10.04 6.08
CA ILE A 289 16.33 -10.82 6.72
C ILE A 289 16.22 -12.16 6.00
N ASN A 290 16.02 -13.23 6.76
CA ASN A 290 15.61 -14.53 6.21
C ASN A 290 14.08 -14.55 6.06
N ILE A 291 13.60 -14.77 4.84
CA ILE A 291 12.18 -14.68 4.50
C ILE A 291 11.71 -15.87 3.67
N ASP A 292 10.40 -16.07 3.65
CA ASP A 292 9.69 -16.72 2.57
C ASP A 292 9.06 -15.65 1.66
N SER A 293 9.16 -15.81 0.34
CA SER A 293 8.69 -14.82 -0.64
C SER A 293 7.33 -15.18 -1.22
N ASN A 294 6.45 -14.18 -1.27
CA ASN A 294 5.04 -14.31 -1.62
C ASN A 294 4.61 -13.37 -2.74
N PHE A 295 3.62 -13.81 -3.52
CA PHE A 295 2.93 -12.96 -4.47
C PHE A 295 1.42 -12.97 -4.18
N LEU A 296 0.84 -11.78 -4.04
CA LEU A 296 -0.56 -11.57 -3.71
C LEU A 296 -1.34 -11.17 -4.96
N ASP A 297 -2.55 -11.73 -5.11
CA ASP A 297 -3.57 -11.34 -6.08
C ASP A 297 -4.93 -11.41 -5.36
N LEU A 298 -5.28 -10.29 -4.70
CA LEU A 298 -6.40 -10.20 -3.75
C LEU A 298 -7.39 -9.08 -4.12
N GLY A 299 -8.68 -9.39 -4.02
CA GLY A 299 -9.80 -8.51 -4.31
C GLY A 299 -9.79 -7.96 -5.73
N ALA A 300 -10.02 -6.66 -5.88
CA ALA A 300 -9.88 -5.98 -7.17
C ALA A 300 -8.41 -5.82 -7.63
N GLY A 301 -7.44 -6.25 -6.81
CA GLY A 301 -6.02 -6.03 -7.02
C GLY A 301 -5.62 -4.57 -6.82
N SER A 302 -4.46 -4.20 -7.35
CA SER A 302 -3.97 -2.82 -7.29
C SER A 302 -4.65 -1.96 -8.36
N VAL A 303 -5.68 -1.21 -7.97
CA VAL A 303 -6.44 -0.31 -8.85
C VAL A 303 -6.07 1.14 -8.58
N ALA A 304 -5.76 1.90 -9.63
CA ALA A 304 -5.54 3.34 -9.55
C ALA A 304 -6.85 4.08 -9.72
N THR A 305 -7.07 5.12 -8.91
CA THR A 305 -8.16 6.07 -9.17
C THR A 305 -7.96 6.75 -10.54
N PRO A 306 -9.05 7.16 -11.21
CA PRO A 306 -8.95 7.97 -12.42
C PRO A 306 -8.07 9.19 -12.20
N GLU A 307 -7.26 9.51 -13.20
CA GLU A 307 -6.46 10.72 -13.18
C GLU A 307 -7.35 11.95 -13.39
N PRO A 308 -7.18 13.03 -12.60
CA PRO A 308 -7.85 14.30 -12.88
C PRO A 308 -7.53 14.81 -14.28
N ALA A 309 -8.48 15.51 -14.90
CA ALA A 309 -8.26 16.12 -16.19
C ALA A 309 -7.17 17.20 -16.13
N HIS A 310 -6.30 17.22 -17.12
CA HIS A 310 -5.24 18.22 -17.28
C HIS A 310 -5.71 19.32 -18.23
N CYS A 311 -5.79 20.56 -17.74
CA CYS A 311 -6.15 21.74 -18.54
C CYS A 311 -7.37 21.57 -19.49
N GLY A 312 -8.49 21.05 -18.98
CA GLY A 312 -9.67 20.74 -19.81
C GLY A 312 -9.76 19.25 -20.10
N GLU A 313 -9.03 18.75 -21.09
CA GLU A 313 -8.82 17.31 -21.38
C GLU A 313 -7.49 17.09 -22.13
N THR A 314 -6.50 17.97 -21.92
CA THR A 314 -5.23 17.91 -22.63
C THR A 314 -4.54 16.58 -22.39
N ARG A 315 -4.22 15.88 -23.49
CA ARG A 315 -3.46 14.65 -23.43
C ARG A 315 -2.05 14.92 -22.92
N VAL A 316 -1.70 14.33 -21.78
CA VAL A 316 -0.33 14.36 -21.23
C VAL A 316 0.35 12.99 -21.22
N ASN A 317 -0.37 11.93 -21.62
CA ASN A 317 0.11 10.54 -21.64
C ASN A 317 0.59 10.15 -23.04
N PHE A 318 1.90 9.98 -23.20
CA PHE A 318 2.51 9.59 -24.46
C PHE A 318 3.39 8.34 -24.29
N PRO A 319 3.43 7.45 -25.30
CA PRO A 319 4.37 6.33 -25.31
C PRO A 319 5.82 6.78 -25.54
N ASN A 320 6.03 8.00 -26.04
CA ASN A 320 7.34 8.63 -26.16
C ASN A 320 7.20 10.16 -26.14
N TYR A 321 8.14 10.84 -25.48
CA TYR A 321 8.21 12.30 -25.44
C TYR A 321 9.33 12.79 -26.36
N GLN A 322 8.95 13.42 -27.48
CA GLN A 322 9.89 13.87 -28.51
C GLN A 322 10.49 15.24 -28.14
N PRO A 323 11.70 15.56 -28.64
CA PRO A 323 12.23 16.91 -28.53
C PRO A 323 11.33 17.93 -29.24
N ILE A 324 10.94 18.99 -28.54
CA ILE A 324 10.25 20.15 -29.09
C ILE A 324 11.30 21.22 -29.40
N LYS A 325 11.29 21.72 -30.63
CA LYS A 325 12.21 22.74 -31.14
C LYS A 325 11.39 23.89 -31.72
N PRO A 326 11.90 25.13 -31.72
CA PRO A 326 11.34 26.19 -32.54
C PRO A 326 11.23 25.76 -34.00
N ALA A 327 10.25 26.30 -34.71
CA ALA A 327 10.07 26.01 -36.13
C ALA A 327 11.35 26.36 -36.91
N TYR A 328 11.78 25.45 -37.79
CA TYR A 328 12.99 25.64 -38.59
C TYR A 328 12.82 25.11 -40.00
N GLN A 329 13.63 25.61 -40.94
CA GLN A 329 13.61 25.19 -42.32
C GLN A 329 14.47 23.93 -42.52
N ARG A 330 13.93 22.91 -43.17
CA ARG A 330 14.68 21.72 -43.59
C ARG A 330 14.27 21.35 -45.01
N LYS A 331 15.24 21.39 -45.94
CA LYS A 331 15.01 21.06 -47.37
C LYS A 331 13.86 21.86 -48.01
N GLY A 332 13.69 23.14 -47.62
CA GLY A 332 12.65 24.01 -48.15
C GLY A 332 11.27 23.84 -47.49
N GLU A 333 11.14 22.99 -46.47
CA GLU A 333 9.92 22.81 -45.69
C GLU A 333 10.08 23.37 -44.27
N THR A 334 9.04 24.04 -43.78
CA THR A 334 8.93 24.44 -42.38
C THR A 334 8.62 23.20 -41.53
N VAL A 335 9.55 22.79 -40.68
CA VAL A 335 9.35 21.73 -39.70
C VAL A 335 8.87 22.34 -38.40
N THR A 336 7.65 21.98 -37.98
CA THR A 336 7.06 22.37 -36.69
C THR A 336 7.08 21.21 -35.70
N PRO A 337 7.11 21.48 -34.39
CA PRO A 337 6.95 20.44 -33.37
C PRO A 337 5.55 19.82 -33.40
N ASP A 338 5.43 18.63 -32.80
CA ASP A 338 4.15 17.95 -32.61
C ASP A 338 3.22 18.78 -31.71
N PRO A 339 2.07 19.27 -32.22
CA PRO A 339 1.18 20.15 -31.47
C PRO A 339 0.57 19.49 -30.22
N ASP A 340 0.41 18.16 -30.20
CA ASP A 340 -0.09 17.45 -29.01
C ASP A 340 0.95 17.51 -27.88
N GLN A 341 2.23 17.33 -28.21
CA GLN A 341 3.30 17.42 -27.22
C GLN A 341 3.53 18.84 -26.75
N VAL A 342 3.37 19.84 -27.63
CA VAL A 342 3.41 21.25 -27.23
C VAL A 342 2.24 21.58 -26.31
N SER A 343 1.03 21.09 -26.59
CA SER A 343 -0.13 21.25 -25.71
C SER A 343 0.11 20.64 -24.33
N ALA A 344 0.73 19.45 -24.29
CA ALA A 344 1.13 18.82 -23.03
C ALA A 344 2.16 19.65 -22.26
N LEU A 345 3.17 20.20 -22.95
CA LEU A 345 4.16 21.10 -22.34
C LEU A 345 3.51 22.36 -21.77
N GLN A 346 2.67 23.03 -22.56
CA GLN A 346 1.91 24.21 -22.15
C GLN A 346 1.08 23.91 -20.90
N CYS A 347 0.33 22.81 -20.89
CA CYS A 347 -0.50 22.43 -19.76
C CYS A 347 0.34 22.16 -18.50
N LEU A 348 1.40 21.36 -18.60
CA LEU A 348 2.25 21.02 -17.46
C LEU A 348 3.02 22.24 -16.92
N LEU A 349 3.46 23.16 -17.78
CA LEU A 349 4.06 24.44 -17.35
C LEU A 349 3.03 25.37 -16.69
N LYS A 350 1.77 25.32 -17.13
CA LYS A 350 0.66 26.04 -16.50
C LYS A 350 0.35 25.49 -15.11
N GLU A 351 0.29 24.16 -14.96
CA GLU A 351 0.15 23.49 -13.65
C GLU A 351 1.34 23.77 -12.72
N ALA A 352 2.54 23.95 -13.28
CA ALA A 352 3.72 24.40 -12.54
C ALA A 352 3.72 25.90 -12.20
N GLY A 353 2.72 26.67 -12.65
CA GLY A 353 2.59 28.11 -12.40
C GLY A 353 3.51 29.00 -13.24
N LEU A 354 4.15 28.46 -14.28
CA LEU A 354 5.09 29.19 -15.13
C LEU A 354 4.49 29.69 -16.44
N TYR A 355 3.36 29.14 -16.88
CA TYR A 355 2.70 29.53 -18.13
C TYR A 355 1.25 29.94 -17.89
N LYS A 356 0.84 31.09 -18.44
CA LYS A 356 -0.51 31.65 -18.26
C LYS A 356 -1.34 31.71 -19.54
N GLY A 357 -0.71 31.47 -20.69
CA GLY A 357 -1.35 31.53 -22.01
C GLY A 357 -2.29 30.36 -22.32
N PRO A 358 -2.87 30.33 -23.53
CA PRO A 358 -3.74 29.24 -23.99
C PRO A 358 -2.96 27.94 -24.19
N VAL A 359 -3.66 26.80 -24.10
CA VAL A 359 -3.12 25.49 -24.50
C VAL A 359 -3.60 25.22 -25.92
N ASP A 360 -2.81 25.64 -26.91
CA ASP A 360 -3.16 25.67 -28.33
C ASP A 360 -2.18 24.90 -29.23
N GLY A 361 -1.14 24.28 -28.65
CA GLY A 361 -0.14 23.50 -29.38
C GLY A 361 0.91 24.34 -30.13
N ALA A 362 0.93 25.66 -29.95
CA ALA A 362 1.95 26.53 -30.53
C ALA A 362 3.18 26.69 -29.60
N TYR A 363 4.38 26.41 -30.12
CA TYR A 363 5.64 26.59 -29.38
C TYR A 363 6.21 27.99 -29.60
N ASP A 364 5.44 28.99 -29.19
CA ASP A 364 5.70 30.41 -29.38
C ASP A 364 6.63 31.00 -28.30
N GLU A 365 6.85 32.32 -28.37
CA GLU A 365 7.73 33.04 -27.44
C GLU A 365 7.27 32.91 -25.96
N PRO A 366 5.98 33.13 -25.60
CA PRO A 366 5.49 32.87 -24.24
C PRO A 366 5.78 31.46 -23.70
N VAL A 367 5.63 30.42 -24.53
CA VAL A 367 5.95 29.04 -24.11
C VAL A 367 7.46 28.86 -23.95
N GLN A 368 8.27 29.43 -24.84
CA GLN A 368 9.73 29.40 -24.75
C GLN A 368 10.25 30.12 -23.50
N GLU A 369 9.66 31.25 -23.11
CA GLU A 369 9.99 31.95 -21.87
C GLU A 369 9.68 31.11 -20.62
N ALA A 370 8.51 30.46 -20.60
CA ALA A 370 8.12 29.55 -19.52
C ALA A 370 9.03 28.31 -19.45
N ALA A 371 9.38 27.74 -20.60
CA ALA A 371 10.34 26.64 -20.72
C ALA A 371 11.73 27.04 -20.22
N ALA A 372 12.22 28.23 -20.59
CA ALA A 372 13.48 28.78 -20.11
C ALA A 372 13.46 29.03 -18.60
N ALA A 373 12.33 29.50 -18.05
CA ALA A 373 12.15 29.64 -16.60
C ALA A 373 12.22 28.28 -15.88
N TRP A 374 11.64 27.23 -16.48
CA TRP A 374 11.77 25.87 -15.95
C TRP A 374 13.21 25.37 -15.97
N GLN A 375 13.91 25.50 -17.11
CA GLN A 375 15.32 25.12 -17.25
C GLN A 375 16.18 25.80 -16.18
N ARG A 376 16.05 27.13 -16.00
CA ARG A 376 16.73 27.88 -14.93
C ARG A 376 16.40 27.34 -13.54
N LYS A 377 15.11 27.11 -13.25
CA LYS A 377 14.65 26.58 -11.95
C LYS A 377 15.24 25.20 -11.64
N ARG A 378 15.55 24.40 -12.67
CA ARG A 378 16.12 23.06 -12.55
C ARG A 378 17.64 23.01 -12.70
N GLY A 379 18.30 24.15 -12.98
CA GLY A 379 19.73 24.17 -13.27
C GLY A 379 20.10 23.44 -14.56
N ILE A 380 19.14 23.30 -15.49
CA ILE A 380 19.36 22.74 -16.82
C ILE A 380 19.80 23.88 -17.74
N GLU A 381 20.71 23.60 -18.67
CA GLU A 381 21.14 24.57 -19.69
C GLU A 381 19.92 25.20 -20.38
N VAL A 382 19.91 26.54 -20.41
CA VAL A 382 18.79 27.30 -20.98
C VAL A 382 18.96 27.36 -22.48
N THR A 383 18.10 26.64 -23.20
CA THR A 383 18.08 26.60 -24.66
C THR A 383 16.64 26.68 -25.13
N PRO A 384 16.36 27.12 -26.37
CA PRO A 384 15.00 27.11 -26.90
C PRO A 384 14.48 25.69 -27.17
N VAL A 385 15.29 24.65 -26.95
CA VAL A 385 14.91 23.25 -27.16
C VAL A 385 14.41 22.63 -25.86
N TRP A 386 13.25 21.99 -25.94
CA TRP A 386 12.73 21.13 -24.89
C TRP A 386 13.01 19.67 -25.26
N TRP A 387 13.73 18.94 -24.41
CA TRP A 387 14.32 17.63 -24.73
C TRP A 387 14.31 16.71 -23.51
N ARG A 388 14.97 15.54 -23.61
CA ARG A 388 14.89 14.47 -22.60
C ARG A 388 14.99 14.97 -21.14
N PRO A 389 16.04 15.72 -20.72
CA PRO A 389 16.15 16.13 -19.32
C PRO A 389 15.04 17.10 -18.87
N THR A 390 14.55 17.95 -19.77
CA THR A 390 13.45 18.88 -19.44
C THR A 390 12.12 18.14 -19.34
N TRP A 391 11.84 17.18 -20.24
CA TRP A 391 10.68 16.31 -20.12
C TRP A 391 10.70 15.50 -18.82
N MET A 392 11.79 14.78 -18.55
CA MET A 392 11.92 13.98 -17.34
C MET A 392 11.73 14.82 -16.08
N SER A 393 12.43 15.97 -15.99
CA SER A 393 12.33 16.84 -14.80
C SER A 393 10.91 17.37 -14.57
N LEU A 394 10.19 17.76 -15.63
CA LEU A 394 8.81 18.25 -15.53
C LEU A 394 7.85 17.12 -15.13
N LEU A 395 7.91 15.98 -15.82
CA LEU A 395 7.03 14.84 -15.60
C LEU A 395 7.25 14.19 -14.22
N ALA A 396 8.48 14.24 -13.69
CA ALA A 396 8.82 13.73 -12.37
C ALA A 396 8.56 14.72 -11.22
N THR A 397 7.93 15.88 -11.46
CA THR A 397 7.72 16.91 -10.41
C THR A 397 6.52 16.64 -9.51
N GLY A 398 6.70 16.79 -8.19
CA GLY A 398 5.66 16.64 -7.16
C GLY A 398 6.16 15.85 -5.94
N PRO A 399 5.26 15.31 -5.09
CA PRO A 399 5.63 14.44 -3.95
C PRO A 399 6.54 13.28 -4.37
N ARG A 400 7.44 12.87 -3.48
CA ARG A 400 8.46 11.82 -3.73
C ARG A 400 8.25 10.64 -2.79
N GLU A 401 7.12 9.98 -2.99
CA GLU A 401 6.73 8.78 -2.24
C GLU A 401 7.59 7.59 -2.64
N VAL A 402 7.71 6.59 -1.77
CA VAL A 402 8.30 5.31 -2.19
C VAL A 402 7.28 4.56 -3.04
N LEU A 403 7.63 4.27 -4.29
CA LEU A 403 6.77 3.52 -5.22
C LEU A 403 7.47 2.24 -5.65
N LYS A 404 6.70 1.16 -5.72
CA LYS A 404 7.17 -0.19 -6.08
C LYS A 404 6.00 -0.99 -6.62
N PHE A 405 6.24 -2.25 -6.99
CA PHE A 405 5.18 -3.10 -7.53
C PHE A 405 3.93 -3.09 -6.64
N GLY A 406 2.78 -2.84 -7.25
CA GLY A 406 1.49 -2.75 -6.58
C GLY A 406 1.13 -1.35 -6.07
N SER A 407 2.04 -0.38 -6.04
CA SER A 407 1.71 1.03 -5.79
C SER A 407 0.73 1.55 -6.86
N THR A 408 -0.15 2.48 -6.47
CA THR A 408 -1.12 3.11 -7.38
C THR A 408 -1.17 4.63 -7.23
N GLY A 409 -1.72 5.31 -8.24
CA GLY A 409 -2.02 6.75 -8.19
C GLY A 409 -1.08 7.64 -9.00
N ASN A 410 -1.15 8.95 -8.75
CA ASN A 410 -0.48 9.97 -9.57
C ASN A 410 1.05 9.91 -9.48
N GLY A 411 1.62 9.48 -8.35
CA GLY A 411 3.05 9.22 -8.22
C GLY A 411 3.54 8.20 -9.27
N VAL A 412 2.78 7.11 -9.45
CA VAL A 412 3.10 6.07 -10.45
C VAL A 412 2.98 6.63 -11.86
N ARG A 413 1.94 7.42 -12.17
CA ARG A 413 1.78 8.04 -13.49
C ARG A 413 2.98 8.91 -13.85
N ARG A 414 3.48 9.70 -12.89
CA ARG A 414 4.68 10.52 -13.06
C ARG A 414 5.92 9.69 -13.39
N VAL A 415 6.12 8.56 -12.70
CA VAL A 415 7.22 7.63 -13.01
C VAL A 415 7.06 7.05 -14.41
N GLN A 416 5.86 6.55 -14.76
CA GLN A 416 5.60 5.95 -16.07
C GLN A 416 5.87 6.94 -17.22
N ARG A 417 5.42 8.19 -17.07
CA ARG A 417 5.71 9.27 -18.02
C ARG A 417 7.20 9.59 -18.09
N ALA A 418 7.86 9.74 -16.93
CA ALA A 418 9.28 10.07 -16.88
C ALA A 418 10.14 8.95 -17.50
N LEU A 419 9.79 7.68 -17.30
CA LEU A 419 10.46 6.54 -17.95
C LEU A 419 10.26 6.54 -19.47
N ASN A 420 9.05 6.84 -19.97
CA ASN A 420 8.81 7.00 -21.41
C ASN A 420 9.51 8.24 -22.00
N ALA A 421 9.85 9.23 -21.19
CA ALA A 421 10.67 10.37 -21.62
C ALA A 421 12.17 10.06 -21.58
N ALA A 422 12.61 9.20 -20.66
CA ALA A 422 14.01 8.86 -20.47
C ALA A 422 14.61 8.03 -21.61
N THR A 423 13.81 7.20 -22.28
CA THR A 423 14.26 6.35 -23.37
C THR A 423 13.14 6.01 -24.34
N THR A 424 13.47 5.95 -25.63
CA THR A 424 12.55 5.51 -26.70
C THR A 424 12.26 4.00 -26.66
N GLU A 425 13.04 3.23 -25.90
CA GLU A 425 12.81 1.80 -25.68
C GLU A 425 11.67 1.54 -24.69
N SER A 426 11.41 2.47 -23.77
CA SER A 426 10.31 2.37 -22.83
C SER A 426 9.00 2.74 -23.51
N LYS A 427 8.00 1.86 -23.41
CA LYS A 427 6.63 2.09 -23.89
C LYS A 427 5.62 1.69 -22.83
N VAL A 428 5.84 2.17 -21.60
CA VAL A 428 4.96 1.86 -20.48
C VAL A 428 3.62 2.56 -20.68
N VAL A 429 2.53 1.81 -20.61
CA VAL A 429 1.19 2.40 -20.60
C VAL A 429 0.99 3.14 -19.29
N VAL A 430 0.58 4.42 -19.34
CA VAL A 430 0.39 5.25 -18.16
C VAL A 430 -0.95 4.92 -17.48
N THR A 431 -0.96 3.82 -16.72
CA THR A 431 -2.16 3.31 -16.03
C THR A 431 -2.31 3.85 -14.61
N GLY A 432 -1.24 4.40 -14.03
CA GLY A 432 -1.18 4.74 -12.61
C GLY A 432 -1.09 3.53 -11.69
N VAL A 433 -0.91 2.31 -12.24
CA VAL A 433 -0.66 1.09 -11.47
C VAL A 433 0.76 0.63 -11.75
N PHE A 434 1.55 0.45 -10.69
CA PHE A 434 2.92 -0.01 -10.80
C PHE A 434 2.92 -1.53 -10.99
N ASN A 435 2.86 -1.95 -12.24
CA ASN A 435 2.79 -3.36 -12.63
C ASN A 435 4.13 -3.87 -13.17
N ALA A 436 4.16 -5.14 -13.59
CA ALA A 436 5.35 -5.77 -14.17
C ALA A 436 5.94 -5.02 -15.38
N GLY A 437 5.11 -4.31 -16.17
CA GLY A 437 5.59 -3.48 -17.27
C GLY A 437 6.36 -2.24 -16.78
N THR A 438 5.85 -1.60 -15.72
CA THR A 438 6.51 -0.44 -15.09
C THR A 438 7.80 -0.87 -14.38
N GLU A 439 7.78 -1.99 -13.66
CA GLU A 439 8.95 -2.53 -13.00
C GLU A 439 10.07 -2.86 -13.97
N ARG A 440 9.79 -3.58 -15.07
CA ARG A 440 10.80 -3.89 -16.10
C ARG A 440 11.40 -2.64 -16.72
N ALA A 441 10.59 -1.62 -16.98
CA ALA A 441 11.08 -0.35 -17.51
C ALA A 441 11.96 0.38 -16.49
N LEU A 442 11.57 0.38 -15.21
CA LEU A 442 12.34 0.99 -14.14
C LEU A 442 13.68 0.28 -13.92
N THR A 443 13.71 -1.04 -13.80
CA THR A 443 14.94 -1.79 -13.55
C THR A 443 15.92 -1.67 -14.72
N SER A 444 15.41 -1.72 -15.96
CA SER A 444 16.21 -1.43 -17.16
C SER A 444 16.79 -0.02 -17.13
N TRP A 445 16.00 0.99 -16.76
CA TRP A 445 16.48 2.36 -16.65
C TRP A 445 17.49 2.53 -15.52
N GLN A 446 17.22 2.01 -14.31
CA GLN A 446 18.16 2.03 -13.17
C GLN A 446 19.52 1.45 -13.56
N SER A 447 19.53 0.30 -14.24
CA SER A 447 20.76 -0.30 -14.75
C SER A 447 21.50 0.58 -15.76
N LYS A 448 20.79 1.36 -16.59
CA LYS A 448 21.40 2.24 -17.59
C LYS A 448 22.01 3.51 -17.00
N VAL A 449 21.51 3.95 -15.84
CA VAL A 449 21.99 5.16 -15.15
C VAL A 449 22.82 4.84 -13.90
N ASP A 450 23.34 3.61 -13.81
CA ASP A 450 24.20 3.12 -12.72
C ASP A 450 23.60 3.30 -11.31
N LEU A 451 22.27 3.16 -11.20
CA LEU A 451 21.57 3.08 -9.92
C LEU A 451 21.41 1.62 -9.47
N PRO A 452 21.30 1.36 -8.15
CA PRO A 452 20.90 0.06 -7.65
C PRO A 452 19.60 -0.43 -8.31
N VAL A 453 19.63 -1.61 -8.93
CA VAL A 453 18.51 -2.20 -9.68
C VAL A 453 17.53 -2.88 -8.72
N THR A 454 16.83 -2.05 -7.94
CA THR A 454 15.94 -2.51 -6.87
C THR A 454 14.50 -2.71 -7.33
N GLY A 455 14.11 -2.13 -8.47
CA GLY A 455 12.70 -2.04 -8.86
C GLY A 455 11.87 -1.08 -7.99
N VAL A 456 12.54 -0.31 -7.12
CA VAL A 456 11.92 0.66 -6.21
C VAL A 456 12.25 2.09 -6.63
N VAL A 457 11.23 2.93 -6.67
CA VAL A 457 11.36 4.38 -6.82
C VAL A 457 11.52 5.00 -5.43
N ASN A 458 12.76 4.98 -4.94
CA ASN A 458 13.17 5.61 -3.69
C ASN A 458 13.65 7.06 -3.94
N ALA A 459 14.23 7.69 -2.91
CA ALA A 459 14.71 9.07 -3.00
C ALA A 459 15.77 9.28 -4.08
N ASP A 460 16.68 8.31 -4.28
CA ASP A 460 17.74 8.40 -5.30
C ASP A 460 17.19 8.23 -6.70
N THR A 461 16.28 7.27 -6.91
CA THR A 461 15.54 7.11 -8.17
C THR A 461 14.80 8.40 -8.52
N TRP A 462 14.08 9.00 -7.57
CA TRP A 462 13.40 10.28 -7.79
C TRP A 462 14.36 11.42 -8.11
N LYS A 463 15.49 11.50 -7.42
CA LYS A 463 16.53 12.50 -7.69
C LYS A 463 17.00 12.40 -9.13
N ALA A 464 17.34 11.19 -9.58
CA ALA A 464 17.81 10.93 -10.93
C ALA A 464 16.76 11.26 -12.00
N LEU A 465 15.50 10.88 -11.79
CA LEU A 465 14.39 11.25 -12.69
C LEU A 465 14.22 12.77 -12.77
N VAL A 466 14.31 13.48 -11.65
CA VAL A 466 14.14 14.94 -11.60
C VAL A 466 15.32 15.70 -12.21
N THR A 467 16.54 15.16 -12.12
CA THR A 467 17.72 15.77 -12.77
C THR A 467 17.81 15.43 -14.26
N GLY A 468 17.01 14.49 -14.74
CA GLY A 468 16.96 14.13 -16.16
C GLY A 468 18.19 13.36 -16.65
N LEU A 469 18.79 12.55 -15.76
CA LEU A 469 19.96 11.71 -16.06
C LEU A 469 19.70 10.78 -17.26
#